data_AF-A0AA37Z7F5-F1
#
_entry.id   AF-A0AA37Z7F5-F1
#
_cell.length_a   1.000
_cell.length_b   1.000
_cell.length_c   1.000
_cell.angle_alpha   90.00
_cell.angle_beta   90.00
_cell.angle_gamma   90.00
#
_symmetry.space_group_name_H-M   'P 1'
#
loop_
_entity.id
_entity.type
_entity.pdbx_description
1 polymer ?
#
loop_
_entity_poly.entity_id
_entity_poly.type
_entity_poly.pdbx_seq_one_letter_code
_entity_poly.pdbx_strand_id
1 'polypeptide(L)'
;MTEIQRLLTETIDDLNIREKRDNKPRFSISFIRKHPGLFIGMYVAWFATLAVMLQSETLVDSVWLLVVLFVILNGFFFFDVAPRYRYEDIDVLDFRVCYNGEWYNTRFVPSSLIDSILHSPSVDSEHKAQLQKMISRKGELSFYDVFTLTRPQASQ
;
A
#
# COMPACT_ATOMS: atom_id res chain seq x y z
N MET A 1 5.83 19.72 -16.96
CA MET A 1 4.78 18.99 -16.21
C MET A 1 3.51 19.06 -17.03
N THR A 2 2.88 17.93 -17.35
CA THR A 2 1.60 17.94 -18.09
C THR A 2 0.46 18.36 -17.16
N GLU A 3 -0.65 18.85 -17.71
CA GLU A 3 -1.79 19.26 -16.88
C GLU A 3 -2.39 18.07 -16.11
N ILE A 4 -2.42 16.88 -16.71
CA ILE A 4 -2.84 15.64 -16.03
C ILE A 4 -1.91 15.33 -14.86
N GLN A 5 -0.58 15.47 -15.04
CA GLN A 5 0.39 15.27 -13.96
C GLN A 5 0.18 16.28 -12.83
N ARG A 6 -0.10 17.55 -13.15
CA ARG A 6 -0.39 18.59 -12.14
C ARG A 6 -1.63 18.22 -11.32
N LEU A 7 -2.73 17.88 -11.99
CA LEU A 7 -3.99 17.50 -11.35
C LEU A 7 -3.87 16.22 -10.50
N LEU A 8 -3.11 15.22 -10.99
CA LEU A 8 -2.85 13.99 -10.25
C LEU A 8 -2.01 14.26 -9.00
N THR A 9 -0.98 15.09 -9.12
CA THR A 9 -0.11 15.50 -7.99
C THR A 9 -0.92 16.26 -6.94
N GLU A 10 -1.74 17.22 -7.35
CA GLU A 10 -2.62 17.99 -6.46
C GLU A 10 -3.60 17.09 -5.71
N THR A 11 -4.19 16.11 -6.40
CA THR A 11 -5.09 15.12 -5.78
C THR A 11 -4.36 14.22 -4.77
N ILE A 12 -3.14 13.80 -5.09
CA ILE A 12 -2.29 13.01 -4.19
C ILE A 12 -1.94 13.81 -2.93
N ASP A 13 -1.61 15.09 -3.07
CA ASP A 13 -1.28 15.95 -1.93
C ASP A 13 -2.50 16.23 -1.04
N ASP A 14 -3.67 16.50 -1.62
CA ASP A 14 -4.92 16.62 -0.86
C ASP A 14 -5.24 15.32 -0.11
N LEU A 15 -5.08 14.16 -0.76
CA LEU A 15 -5.25 12.85 -0.13
C LEU A 15 -4.28 12.65 1.04
N ASN A 16 -3.00 12.97 0.86
CA ASN A 16 -1.99 12.88 1.91
C ASN A 16 -2.34 13.74 3.14
N ILE A 17 -2.89 14.93 2.93
CA ILE A 17 -3.32 15.84 4.01
C ILE A 17 -4.55 15.29 4.71
N ARG A 18 -5.59 14.89 3.96
CA ARG A 18 -6.85 14.36 4.49
C ARG A 18 -6.64 13.10 5.31
N GLU A 19 -5.82 12.17 4.83
CA GLU A 19 -5.51 10.92 5.50
C GLU A 19 -4.37 11.03 6.54
N LYS A 20 -3.78 12.23 6.71
CA LYS A 20 -2.66 12.50 7.63
C LYS A 20 -1.49 11.53 7.45
N ARG A 21 -1.08 11.31 6.18
CA ARG A 21 0.00 10.39 5.79
C ARG A 21 1.35 11.03 6.11
N ASP A 22 1.97 10.60 7.20
CA ASP A 22 3.14 11.26 7.80
C ASP A 22 4.45 10.44 7.73
N ASN A 23 4.45 9.29 7.05
CA ASN A 23 5.58 8.34 6.96
C ASN A 23 6.08 7.81 8.32
N LYS A 24 5.35 8.02 9.43
CA LYS A 24 5.82 7.61 10.75
C LYS A 24 5.34 6.20 11.07
N PRO A 25 6.20 5.34 11.63
CA PRO A 25 5.76 4.07 12.17
C PRO A 25 4.87 4.32 13.39
N ARG A 26 3.69 3.71 13.40
CA ARG A 26 2.72 3.77 14.48
C ARG A 26 2.49 2.36 15.00
N PHE A 27 2.37 2.26 16.31
CA PHE A 27 1.97 1.01 16.93
C PHE A 27 0.48 0.76 16.62
N SER A 28 0.21 -0.33 15.91
CA SER A 28 -1.12 -0.70 15.43
C SER A 28 -1.50 -2.08 15.95
N ILE A 29 -2.70 -2.18 16.50
CA ILE A 29 -3.33 -3.46 16.88
C ILE A 29 -4.20 -3.97 15.70
N SER A 30 -4.03 -3.38 14.52
CA SER A 30 -4.83 -3.69 13.33
C SER A 30 -4.71 -5.16 12.96
N PHE A 31 -3.52 -5.74 13.08
CA PHE A 31 -3.26 -7.16 12.80
C PHE A 31 -4.13 -8.09 13.65
N ILE A 32 -4.20 -7.86 14.98
CA ILE A 32 -5.01 -8.68 15.89
C ILE A 32 -6.50 -8.58 15.53
N ARG A 33 -6.97 -7.37 15.18
CA ARG A 33 -8.37 -7.13 14.83
C ARG A 33 -8.76 -7.77 13.49
N LYS A 34 -7.87 -7.69 12.50
CA LYS A 34 -8.13 -8.15 11.13
C LYS A 34 -7.92 -9.65 10.97
N HIS A 35 -6.98 -10.24 11.72
CA HIS A 35 -6.60 -11.64 11.62
C HIS A 35 -6.51 -12.33 13.01
N PRO A 36 -7.60 -12.36 13.80
CA PRO A 36 -7.57 -12.90 15.16
C PRO A 36 -7.21 -14.39 15.21
N GLY A 37 -7.68 -15.19 14.24
CA GLY A 37 -7.36 -16.62 14.17
C GLY A 37 -5.89 -16.89 13.87
N LEU A 38 -5.27 -16.11 12.98
CA LEU A 38 -3.85 -16.23 12.66
C LEU A 38 -2.99 -15.85 13.87
N PHE A 39 -3.39 -14.79 14.58
CA PHE A 39 -2.72 -14.37 15.82
C PHE A 39 -2.77 -15.48 16.88
N ILE A 40 -3.94 -16.06 17.16
CA ILE A 40 -4.07 -17.15 18.14
C ILE A 40 -3.26 -18.38 17.69
N GLY A 41 -3.38 -18.77 16.42
CA GLY A 41 -2.65 -19.92 15.87
C GLY A 41 -1.14 -19.80 16.01
N MET A 42 -0.59 -18.59 15.80
CA MET A 42 0.82 -18.31 15.98
C MET A 42 1.29 -18.51 17.43
N TYR A 43 0.52 -18.06 18.42
CA TYR A 43 0.86 -18.28 19.83
C TYR A 43 0.73 -19.76 20.21
N VAL A 44 -0.30 -20.46 19.75
CA VAL A 44 -0.45 -21.91 19.98
C VAL A 44 0.74 -22.69 19.41
N ALA A 45 1.14 -22.37 18.17
CA ALA A 45 2.31 -22.99 17.54
C ALA A 45 3.60 -22.70 18.32
N TRP A 46 3.80 -21.45 18.74
CA TRP A 46 4.95 -21.06 19.55
C TRP A 46 5.02 -21.79 20.89
N PHE A 47 3.90 -21.91 21.61
CA PHE A 47 3.83 -22.67 22.86
C PHE A 47 4.11 -24.16 22.64
N ALA A 48 3.61 -24.74 21.55
CA ALA A 48 3.90 -26.13 21.20
C ALA A 48 5.40 -26.34 20.92
N THR A 49 6.04 -25.44 20.16
CA THR A 49 7.50 -25.49 19.91
C THR A 49 8.29 -25.31 21.21
N LEU A 50 7.89 -24.37 22.06
CA LEU A 50 8.52 -24.14 23.35
C LEU A 50 8.47 -25.39 24.24
N ALA A 51 7.32 -26.05 24.31
CA ALA A 51 7.16 -27.27 25.10
C ALA A 51 8.07 -28.41 24.63
N VAL A 52 8.24 -28.56 23.30
CA VAL A 52 9.15 -29.57 22.72
C VAL A 52 10.60 -29.22 23.01
N MET A 53 11.00 -27.95 22.87
CA MET A 53 12.38 -27.53 23.13
C MET A 53 12.78 -27.68 24.60
N LEU A 54 11.87 -27.42 25.53
CA LEU A 54 12.13 -27.58 26.97
C LEU A 54 12.33 -29.04 27.40
N GLN A 55 11.72 -29.99 26.68
CA GLN A 55 11.90 -31.42 26.94
C GLN A 55 13.16 -32.00 26.28
N SER A 56 13.82 -31.24 25.41
CA SER A 56 14.96 -31.70 24.64
C SER A 56 16.27 -31.22 25.26
N GLU A 57 17.10 -32.16 25.69
CA GLU A 57 18.42 -31.89 26.28
C GLU A 57 19.36 -31.10 25.33
N THR A 58 19.15 -31.20 24.01
CA THR A 58 19.98 -30.51 23.01
C THR A 58 19.50 -29.10 22.67
N LEU A 59 18.21 -28.80 22.87
CA LEU A 59 17.58 -27.55 22.44
C LEU A 59 17.24 -26.61 23.60
N VAL A 60 17.18 -27.11 24.83
CA VAL A 60 16.80 -26.34 26.02
C VAL A 60 17.65 -25.07 26.19
N ASP A 61 18.96 -25.15 25.95
CA ASP A 61 19.89 -24.01 26.06
C ASP A 61 19.67 -22.95 24.97
N SER A 62 18.95 -23.29 23.90
CA SER A 62 18.63 -22.39 22.78
C SER A 62 17.21 -21.80 22.84
N VAL A 63 16.43 -22.10 23.90
CA VAL A 63 15.06 -21.57 24.06
C VAL A 63 15.00 -20.04 24.05
N TRP A 64 16.01 -19.38 24.60
CA TRP A 64 16.09 -17.92 24.58
C TRP A 64 16.09 -17.36 23.15
N LEU A 65 16.71 -18.06 22.19
CA LEU A 65 16.75 -17.66 20.79
C LEU A 65 15.36 -17.72 20.17
N LEU A 66 14.58 -18.77 20.48
CA LEU A 66 13.18 -18.88 20.06
C LEU A 66 12.35 -17.69 20.57
N VAL A 67 12.53 -17.32 21.85
CA VAL A 67 11.81 -16.18 22.46
C VAL A 67 12.21 -14.87 21.77
N VAL A 68 13.50 -14.61 21.60
CA VAL A 68 14.00 -13.39 20.96
C VAL A 68 13.51 -13.28 19.52
N LEU A 69 13.64 -14.35 18.74
CA LEU A 69 13.18 -14.37 17.36
C LEU A 69 11.66 -14.17 17.27
N PHE A 70 10.91 -14.82 18.15
CA PHE A 70 9.46 -14.64 18.21
C PHE A 70 9.11 -13.19 18.50
N VAL A 71 9.72 -12.56 19.52
CA VAL A 71 9.46 -11.15 19.86
C VAL A 71 9.83 -10.20 18.71
N ILE A 72 10.96 -10.40 18.04
CA ILE A 72 11.39 -9.55 16.92
C ILE A 72 10.43 -9.68 15.73
N LEU A 73 10.16 -10.92 15.30
CA LEU A 73 9.28 -11.18 14.15
C LEU A 73 7.83 -10.78 14.44
N ASN A 74 7.34 -11.00 15.66
CA ASN A 74 6.01 -10.58 16.08
C ASN A 74 5.92 -9.07 16.20
N GLY A 75 6.94 -8.43 16.78
CA GLY A 75 7.02 -6.99 16.96
C GLY A 75 6.78 -6.24 15.66
N PHE A 76 7.33 -6.76 14.55
CA PHE A 76 7.16 -6.17 13.22
C PHE A 76 5.69 -6.04 12.80
N PHE A 77 4.84 -7.04 13.08
CA PHE A 77 3.41 -7.00 12.74
C PHE A 77 2.62 -5.90 13.48
N PHE A 78 3.16 -5.37 14.57
CA PHE A 78 2.54 -4.28 15.33
C PHE A 78 2.94 -2.90 14.83
N PHE A 79 3.84 -2.78 13.87
CA PHE A 79 4.19 -1.51 13.25
C PHE A 79 3.45 -1.37 11.93
N ASP A 80 2.61 -0.34 11.86
CA ASP A 80 1.98 0.13 10.63
C ASP A 80 2.59 1.49 10.27
N VAL A 81 2.88 1.71 9.00
CA VAL A 81 3.43 2.99 8.50
C VAL A 81 2.40 3.53 7.53
N ALA A 82 2.01 4.79 7.64
CA ALA A 82 1.20 5.44 6.60
C ALA A 82 2.13 6.15 5.60
N PRO A 83 2.60 5.48 4.52
CA PRO A 83 3.55 6.09 3.59
C PRO A 83 2.87 7.24 2.85
N ARG A 84 3.55 8.38 2.75
CA ARG A 84 3.08 9.51 1.96
C ARG A 84 3.19 9.16 0.48
N TYR A 85 2.09 9.33 -0.24
CA TYR A 85 2.08 9.09 -1.68
C TYR A 85 2.76 10.22 -2.44
N ARG A 86 3.35 9.89 -3.59
CA ARG A 86 4.02 10.81 -4.50
C ARG A 86 3.77 10.36 -5.93
N TYR A 87 3.69 11.32 -6.85
CA TYR A 87 3.48 11.02 -8.26
C TYR A 87 4.64 10.18 -8.85
N GLU A 88 5.86 10.47 -8.42
CA GLU A 88 7.08 9.81 -8.90
C GLU A 88 7.15 8.33 -8.50
N ASP A 89 6.48 7.96 -7.41
CA ASP A 89 6.51 6.61 -6.84
C ASP A 89 5.42 5.69 -7.43
N ILE A 90 4.59 6.17 -8.37
CA ILE A 90 3.44 5.39 -8.90
C ILE A 90 3.89 4.11 -9.63
N ASP A 91 5.02 4.17 -10.34
CA ASP A 91 5.58 3.04 -11.10
C ASP A 91 6.84 2.43 -10.44
N VAL A 92 7.29 2.99 -9.32
CA VAL A 92 8.47 2.51 -8.59
C VAL A 92 8.02 1.57 -7.48
N LEU A 93 8.79 0.50 -7.27
CA LEU A 93 8.56 -0.40 -6.15
C LEU A 93 8.99 0.27 -4.83
N ASP A 94 8.08 1.00 -4.18
CA ASP A 94 8.29 1.47 -2.80
C ASP A 94 7.89 0.37 -1.81
N PHE A 95 8.88 -0.23 -1.15
CA PHE A 95 8.68 -1.29 -0.17
C PHE A 95 7.75 -0.90 0.99
N ARG A 96 7.65 0.39 1.35
CA ARG A 96 6.74 0.85 2.42
C ARG A 96 5.27 0.75 2.01
N VAL A 97 5.01 1.04 0.74
CA VAL A 97 3.68 0.98 0.13
C VAL A 97 3.29 -0.50 -0.03
N CYS A 98 4.21 -1.34 -0.50
CA CYS A 98 4.02 -2.80 -0.56
C CYS A 98 3.81 -3.47 0.80
N TYR A 99 4.55 -3.04 1.84
CA TYR A 99 4.46 -3.60 3.19
C TYR A 99 3.05 -3.47 3.78
N ASN A 100 2.40 -2.33 3.56
CA ASN A 100 1.04 -2.09 4.06
C ASN A 100 -0.06 -2.57 3.09
N GLY A 101 0.32 -3.10 1.93
CA GLY A 101 -0.61 -3.59 0.92
C GLY A 101 -1.45 -2.49 0.23
N GLU A 102 -1.08 -1.23 0.42
CA GLU A 102 -1.66 -0.13 -0.35
C GLU A 102 -0.91 -0.06 -1.67
N TRP A 103 -1.57 -0.15 -2.81
CA TRP A 103 -0.90 -0.04 -4.11
C TRP A 103 -1.64 0.94 -5.01
N TYR A 104 -0.92 1.68 -5.84
CA TYR A 104 -1.54 2.67 -6.74
C TYR A 104 -2.51 2.05 -7.76
N ASN A 105 -2.44 0.73 -7.98
CA ASN A 105 -3.41 -0.03 -8.78
C ASN A 105 -4.68 -0.41 -8.00
N THR A 106 -4.63 -0.47 -6.67
CA THR A 106 -5.79 -0.83 -5.83
C THR A 106 -6.48 0.39 -5.23
N ARG A 107 -5.89 1.58 -5.36
CA ARG A 107 -6.48 2.86 -4.96
C ARG A 107 -7.17 3.52 -6.14
N PHE A 108 -8.48 3.72 -6.01
CA PHE A 108 -9.28 4.44 -7.00
C PHE A 108 -9.09 5.95 -6.86
N VAL A 109 -9.07 6.64 -8.01
CA VAL A 109 -9.06 8.11 -8.04
C VAL A 109 -10.46 8.65 -7.73
N PRO A 110 -10.56 9.84 -7.09
CA PRO A 110 -11.86 10.48 -6.88
C PRO A 110 -12.46 10.90 -8.22
N SER A 111 -13.79 10.82 -8.35
CA SER A 111 -14.52 11.24 -9.55
C SER A 111 -14.26 12.70 -9.94
N SER A 112 -14.05 13.57 -8.94
CA SER A 112 -13.68 14.97 -9.16
C SER A 112 -12.40 15.16 -9.98
N LEU A 113 -11.42 14.25 -9.85
CA LEU A 113 -10.20 14.31 -10.66
C LEU A 113 -10.51 13.96 -12.12
N ILE A 114 -11.33 12.93 -12.35
CA ILE A 114 -11.78 12.54 -13.69
C ILE A 114 -12.51 13.71 -14.36
N ASP A 115 -13.45 14.33 -13.65
CA ASP A 115 -14.20 15.48 -14.16
C ASP A 115 -13.28 16.67 -14.45
N SER A 116 -12.30 16.93 -13.57
CA SER A 116 -11.31 18.00 -13.77
C SER A 116 -10.47 17.77 -15.03
N ILE A 117 -10.05 16.53 -15.29
CA ILE A 117 -9.30 16.18 -16.50
C ILE A 117 -10.16 16.35 -17.75
N LEU A 118 -11.43 15.90 -17.73
CA LEU A 118 -12.34 16.00 -18.86
C LEU A 118 -12.69 17.46 -19.22
N HIS A 119 -12.86 18.32 -18.22
CA HIS A 119 -13.22 19.73 -18.41
C HIS A 119 -12.01 20.66 -18.59
N SER A 120 -10.79 20.20 -18.30
CA SER A 120 -9.60 21.04 -18.45
C SER A 120 -9.33 21.39 -19.92
N PRO A 121 -9.22 22.67 -20.30
CA PRO A 121 -8.95 23.07 -21.68
C PRO A 121 -7.52 22.73 -22.13
N SER A 122 -6.60 22.49 -21.18
CA SER A 122 -5.18 22.22 -21.45
C SER A 122 -4.87 20.73 -21.64
N VAL A 123 -5.88 19.86 -21.50
CA VAL A 123 -5.76 18.42 -21.78
C VAL A 123 -6.22 18.15 -23.19
N ASP A 124 -5.36 17.48 -23.98
CA ASP A 124 -5.68 17.14 -25.36
C ASP A 124 -6.88 16.19 -25.49
N SER A 125 -7.61 16.33 -26.60
CA SER A 125 -8.80 15.55 -26.91
C SER A 125 -8.53 14.04 -26.99
N GLU A 126 -7.33 13.62 -27.41
CA GLU A 126 -6.95 12.21 -27.47
C GLU A 126 -6.94 11.59 -26.06
N HIS A 127 -6.27 12.24 -25.11
CA HIS A 127 -6.19 11.77 -23.72
C HIS A 127 -7.58 11.72 -23.06
N LYS A 128 -8.47 12.68 -23.35
CA LYS A 128 -9.85 12.67 -22.86
C LYS A 128 -10.66 11.50 -23.42
N ALA A 129 -10.54 11.22 -24.72
CA ALA A 129 -11.20 10.09 -25.35
C ALA A 129 -10.68 8.75 -24.77
N GLN A 130 -9.36 8.66 -24.54
CA GLN A 130 -8.74 7.49 -23.93
C GLN A 130 -9.24 7.28 -22.49
N LEU A 131 -9.31 8.34 -21.69
CA LEU A 131 -9.85 8.32 -20.33
C LEU A 131 -11.32 7.85 -20.32
N GLN A 132 -12.17 8.40 -21.18
CA GLN A 132 -13.57 7.97 -21.31
C GLN A 132 -13.69 6.48 -21.69
N LYS A 133 -12.85 6.00 -22.60
CA LYS A 133 -12.79 4.58 -22.98
C LYS A 133 -12.41 3.69 -21.79
N MET A 134 -11.47 4.13 -20.96
CA MET A 134 -11.07 3.39 -19.76
C MET A 134 -12.21 3.33 -18.73
N ILE A 135 -12.92 4.44 -18.51
CA ILE A 135 -14.10 4.51 -17.62
C ILE A 135 -15.18 3.54 -18.10
N SER A 136 -15.53 3.57 -19.40
CA SER A 136 -16.56 2.67 -19.94
C SER A 136 -16.20 1.18 -19.83
N ARG A 137 -14.91 0.84 -19.76
CA ARG A 137 -14.44 -0.55 -19.67
C ARG A 137 -14.27 -1.04 -18.23
N LYS A 138 -13.66 -0.23 -17.35
CA LYS A 138 -13.32 -0.61 -15.97
C LYS A 138 -14.33 -0.08 -14.93
N GLY A 139 -15.08 0.96 -15.26
CA GLY A 139 -15.89 1.71 -14.29
C GLY A 139 -15.01 2.63 -13.46
N GLU A 140 -14.42 2.09 -12.38
CA GLU A 140 -13.54 2.84 -11.49
C GLU A 140 -12.09 2.79 -11.98
N LEU A 141 -11.44 3.95 -11.99
CA LEU A 141 -10.05 4.09 -12.40
C LEU A 141 -9.13 4.18 -11.20
N SER A 142 -7.97 3.53 -11.28
CA SER A 142 -6.93 3.63 -10.28
C SER A 142 -5.98 4.80 -10.54
N PHE A 143 -5.18 5.19 -9.54
CA PHE A 143 -4.11 6.20 -9.72
C PHE A 143 -3.13 5.79 -10.82
N TYR A 144 -2.82 4.50 -10.90
CA TYR A 144 -1.96 3.95 -11.95
C TYR A 144 -2.59 4.08 -13.34
N ASP A 145 -3.89 3.81 -13.48
CA ASP A 145 -4.61 3.96 -14.76
C ASP A 145 -4.50 5.40 -15.29
N VAL A 146 -4.74 6.41 -14.46
CA VAL A 146 -4.61 7.83 -14.86
C VAL A 146 -3.16 8.20 -15.14
N PHE A 147 -2.21 7.66 -14.38
CA PHE A 147 -0.78 7.85 -14.61
C PHE A 147 -0.34 7.33 -15.98
N THR A 148 -0.87 6.19 -16.45
CA THR A 148 -0.51 5.65 -17.78
C THR A 148 -0.87 6.59 -18.94
N LEU A 149 -1.86 7.48 -18.77
CA LEU A 149 -2.20 8.52 -19.77
C LEU A 149 -1.10 9.58 -19.91
N THR A 150 -0.25 9.74 -18.89
CA THR A 150 0.85 10.71 -18.91
C THR A 150 2.15 10.11 -19.40
N ARG A 151 2.22 8.78 -19.54
CA ARG A 151 3.36 8.14 -20.18
C ARG A 151 3.23 8.32 -21.70
N PRO A 152 4.31 8.72 -22.39
CA PRO A 152 4.35 8.57 -23.83
C PRO A 152 4.06 7.09 -24.12
N GLN A 153 3.15 6.82 -25.08
CA GLN A 153 2.89 5.45 -25.54
C GLN A 153 4.26 4.79 -25.72
N ALA A 154 4.58 3.82 -24.87
CA ALA A 154 5.73 2.99 -25.10
C ALA A 154 5.42 2.29 -26.42
N SER A 155 6.04 2.77 -27.49
CA SER A 155 6.16 2.09 -28.76
C SER A 155 6.62 0.67 -28.45
N GLN A 156 5.67 -0.25 -28.43
CA GLN A 156 5.93 -1.68 -28.53
C GLN A 156 6.36 -2.00 -29.96
#